data_AF-A0AAV0HXE6-F1
#
_entry.id   AF-A0AAV0HXE6-F1
#
_cell.length_a   1.000
_cell.length_b   1.000
_cell.length_c   1.000
_cell.angle_alpha   90.00
_cell.angle_beta   90.00
_cell.angle_gamma   90.00
#
_symmetry.space_group_name_H-M   'P 1'
#
loop_
_entity.id
_entity.type
_entity.pdbx_description
1 polymer ?
#
loop_
_entity_poly.entity_id
_entity_poly.type
_entity_poly.pdbx_seq_one_letter_code
_entity_poly.pdbx_strand_id
1 'polypeptide(L)' 'MYAQNGELSYGRSVFDKIPKRDAILYTALINGYGSNGLMDELHEAQKLFDEMPVRDVVSWNAMISGHIQNG' A
#
# COMPACT_ATOMS: atom_id res chain seq x y z
N MET A 1 -2.92 12.05 -12.23
CA MET A 1 -2.15 12.45 -11.05
C MET A 1 -2.97 12.94 -9.86
N TYR A 2 -4.16 13.57 -10.00
CA TYR A 2 -4.97 13.93 -8.82
C TYR A 2 -6.01 12.88 -8.39
N ALA A 3 -6.53 12.07 -9.32
CA ALA A 3 -7.55 11.05 -9.03
C ALA A 3 -6.99 9.88 -8.18
N GLN A 4 -5.84 9.31 -8.57
CA GLN A 4 -5.20 8.21 -7.84
C GLN A 4 -4.78 8.63 -6.41
N ASN A 5 -4.23 9.83 -6.23
CA ASN A 5 -3.84 10.31 -4.89
C ASN A 5 -5.04 10.57 -3.98
N GLY A 6 -6.15 11.06 -4.55
CA GLY A 6 -7.41 11.24 -3.82
C GLY A 6 -8.03 9.91 -3.38
N GLU A 7 -7.99 8.90 -4.25
CA GLU A 7 -8.47 7.54 -3.96
C GLU A 7 -7.61 6.82 -2.91
N LEU A 8 -6.29 7.02 -2.93
CA LEU A 8 -5.38 6.48 -1.91
C LEU A 8 -5.58 7.12 -0.54
N SER A 9 -5.72 8.44 -0.50
CA SER A 9 -5.99 9.18 0.74
C SER A 9 -7.32 8.71 1.36
N TYR A 10 -8.34 8.53 0.52
CA TYR A 10 -9.62 7.99 0.94
C TYR A 10 -9.49 6.54 1.42
N GLY A 11 -8.78 5.69 0.67
CA GLY A 11 -8.49 4.30 1.02
C GLY A 11 -7.81 4.18 2.39
N ARG A 12 -6.83 5.05 2.68
CA ARG A 12 -6.16 5.10 3.99
C ARG A 12 -7.12 5.50 5.10
N SER A 13 -7.96 6.50 4.88
CA SER A 13 -8.95 6.94 5.87
C SER A 13 -9.97 5.84 6.23
N VAL A 14 -10.36 5.02 5.25
CA VAL A 14 -11.26 3.88 5.44
C VAL A 14 -10.52 2.77 6.18
N PHE A 15 -9.29 2.49 5.78
CA PHE A 15 -8.43 1.49 6.41
C PHE A 15 -8.18 1.76 7.91
N ASP A 16 -7.96 3.02 8.28
CA ASP A 16 -7.74 3.41 9.67
C ASP A 16 -8.99 3.21 10.53
N LYS A 17 -10.18 3.33 9.94
CA LYS A 17 -11.48 3.12 10.61
C LYS A 17 -11.88 1.66 10.75
N ILE A 18 -11.23 0.73 10.05
CA ILE A 18 -11.55 -0.69 10.12
C ILE A 18 -10.82 -1.32 11.33
N PRO A 19 -11.54 -1.79 12.36
CA PRO A 19 -10.93 -2.33 13.58
C PRO A 19 -10.29 -3.71 13.36
N LYS A 20 -10.68 -4.44 12.30
CA LYS A 20 -10.14 -5.75 11.95
C LYS A 20 -9.63 -5.72 10.51
N ARG A 21 -8.36 -5.35 10.37
CA ARG A 21 -7.71 -5.18 9.06
C ARG A 21 -7.28 -6.54 8.53
N ASP A 22 -7.86 -6.94 7.42
CA ASP A 22 -7.48 -8.17 6.72
C ASP A 22 -6.25 -7.95 5.83
N ALA A 23 -5.48 -9.02 5.59
CA ALA A 23 -4.30 -8.99 4.71
C ALA A 23 -4.61 -8.41 3.31
N ILE A 24 -5.82 -8.64 2.81
CA ILE A 24 -6.30 -8.10 1.53
C ILE A 24 -6.32 -6.57 1.53
N LEU A 25 -6.73 -5.93 2.64
CA LEU A 25 -6.79 -4.48 2.74
C LEU A 25 -5.39 -3.85 2.74
N TYR A 26 -4.44 -4.48 3.44
CA TYR A 26 -3.03 -4.06 3.41
C TYR A 26 -2.46 -4.18 2.01
N THR A 27 -2.63 -5.33 1.37
CA THR A 27 -2.13 -5.59 0.00
C THR A 27 -2.73 -4.64 -1.03
N ALA A 28 -4.01 -4.28 -0.90
CA ALA A 28 -4.65 -3.29 -1.78
C ALA A 28 -4.00 -1.90 -1.66
N LEU A 29 -3.74 -1.43 -0.43
CA LEU A 29 -3.07 -0.16 -0.20
C LEU A 29 -1.62 -0.18 -0.67
N ILE A 30 -0.86 -1.23 -0.34
CA ILE A 30 0.55 -1.38 -0.75
C ILE A 30 0.67 -1.35 -2.27
N ASN A 31 -0.23 -2.05 -3.00
CA ASN A 31 -0.28 -1.97 -4.46
C ASN A 31 -0.64 -0.56 -4.94
N GLY A 32 -1.60 0.11 -4.30
CA GLY A 32 -1.95 1.49 -4.62
C GLY A 32 -0.74 2.43 -4.52
N TYR A 33 -0.05 2.39 -3.38
CA TYR A 33 1.14 3.21 -3.13
C TYR A 33 2.31 2.84 -4.06
N GLY A 34 2.48 1.56 -4.39
CA GLY A 34 3.55 1.09 -5.28
C GLY A 34 3.33 1.43 -6.77
N SER A 35 2.09 1.70 -7.18
CA SER A 35 1.73 1.96 -8.59
C SER A 35 1.95 3.40 -9.03
N ASN A 36 2.07 4.35 -8.10
CA ASN A 36 2.15 5.78 -8.42
C ASN A 36 3.57 6.30 -8.66
N GLY A 37 4.60 5.45 -8.52
CA GLY A 37 5.97 5.82 -8.89
C GLY A 37 6.61 6.89 -7.97
N LEU A 38 6.02 7.18 -6.81
CA LEU A 38 6.48 8.23 -5.90
C LEU A 38 7.24 7.60 -4.72
N MET A 39 8.47 8.07 -4.47
CA MET A 39 9.29 7.57 -3.35
C MET A 39 8.62 7.76 -1.99
N ASP A 40 7.84 8.82 -1.81
CA ASP A 40 7.09 9.08 -0.57
C ASP A 40 5.99 8.03 -0.34
N GLU A 41 5.35 7.58 -1.42
CA GLU A 41 4.31 6.55 -1.36
C GLU A 41 4.90 5.17 -1.09
N LEU A 42 6.08 4.87 -1.63
CA LEU A 42 6.79 3.63 -1.34
C LEU A 42 7.13 3.49 0.15
N HIS A 43 7.51 4.59 0.82
CA HIS A 43 7.73 4.58 2.27
C HIS A 43 6.44 4.28 3.05
N GLU A 44 5.29 4.79 2.60
CA GLU A 44 3.99 4.46 3.21
C GLU A 44 3.58 3.01 2.95
N ALA A 45 3.86 2.48 1.74
CA ALA A 45 3.67 1.07 1.42
C ALA A 45 4.51 0.18 2.35
N GLN A 46 5.76 0.56 2.61
CA GLN A 46 6.69 -0.18 3.46
C GLN A 46 6.25 -0.17 4.93
N LYS A 47 5.79 0.98 5.44
CA LYS A 47 5.20 1.06 6.80
C LYS A 47 3.99 0.14 6.93
N LEU A 48 3.09 0.15 5.95
CA LEU A 48 1.91 -0.73 5.95
C LEU A 48 2.31 -2.20 5.91
N PHE A 49 3.28 -2.56 5.08
CA PHE A 49 3.85 -3.90 5.00
C PHE A 49 4.45 -4.34 6.34
N ASP A 50 5.09 -3.41 7.06
CA ASP A 50 5.65 -3.69 8.38
C ASP A 50 4.59 -3.90 9.46
N GLU A 51 3.49 -3.15 9.39
CA GLU A 51 2.32 -3.30 10.25
C GLU A 51 1.47 -4.55 9.96
N MET A 52 1.71 -5.26 8.85
CA MET A 52 0.96 -6.47 8.50
C MET A 52 1.22 -7.58 9.54
N PRO A 53 0.17 -8.10 10.21
CA PRO A 53 0.32 -9.22 11.14
C PRO A 53 0.67 -10.54 10.42
N VAL A 54 0.27 -10.68 9.16
CA VAL A 54 0.59 -11.82 8.29
C VAL A 54 0.97 -11.28 6.92
N ARG A 55 2.20 -11.56 6.48
CA ARG A 55 2.71 -11.19 5.16
C ARG A 55 2.57 -12.39 4.23
N ASP A 56 1.91 -12.20 3.09
CA ASP A 56 1.71 -13.24 2.09
C ASP A 56 2.55 -12.98 0.84
N VAL A 57 2.54 -13.92 -0.09
CA VAL A 57 3.32 -13.80 -1.34
C VAL A 57 2.86 -12.59 -2.16
N VAL A 58 1.59 -12.18 -2.03
CA VAL A 58 1.05 -11.04 -2.77
C VAL A 58 1.59 -9.73 -2.21
N SER A 59 1.68 -9.58 -0.89
CA SER A 59 2.23 -8.36 -0.28
C SER A 59 3.74 -8.20 -0.55
N TRP A 60 4.50 -9.29 -0.60
CA TRP A 60 5.90 -9.28 -1.04
C TRP A 60 6.04 -8.87 -2.51
N ASN A 61 5.21 -9.44 -3.40
CA ASN A 61 5.22 -9.10 -4.82
C ASN A 61 4.87 -7.63 -5.04
N ALA A 62 3.93 -7.08 -4.28
CA ALA A 62 3.55 -5.67 -4.33
C ALA A 62 4.73 -4.76 -3.95
N MET A 63 5.43 -5.06 -2.84
CA MET A 63 6.62 -4.31 -2.41
C MET A 63 7.73 -4.33 -3.46
N ILE A 64 8.06 -5.51 -3.99
CA ILE A 64 9.11 -5.66 -5.02
C ILE A 64 8.73 -4.90 -6.29
N SER A 65 7.47 -4.99 -6.73
CA SER A 65 6.98 -4.29 -7.92
C SER A 65 7.05 -2.77 -7.77
N GLY A 66 6.76 -2.25 -6.57
CA GLY A 66 6.91 -0.82 -6.26
C GLY A 66 8.37 -0.36 -6.27
N HIS A 67 9.29 -1.15 -5.73
CA HIS A 67 10.73 -0.85 -5.80
C HIS A 67 11.26 -0.88 -7.24
N ILE A 68 10.82 -1.81 -8.08
CA ILE A 68 11.24 -1.91 -9.48
C ILE A 68 10.70 -0.74 -10.32
N GLN A 69 9.48 -0.25 -10.04
CA GLN A 69 8.92 0.91 -10.75
C GLN A 69 9.56 2.24 -10.35
N ASN A 70 10.21 2.30 -9.19
CA ASN A 70 10.87 3.50 -8.65
C ASN A 70 12.41 3.52 -8.80
N GLY A 71 13.01 2.47 -9.34
CA GLY A 71 14.45 2.36 -9.62
C GLY A 71 14.78 2.75 -11.05
#